data_AF-A0A353NQ62-F1
#
_entry.id   AF-A0A353NQ62-F1
#
_cell.length_a   1.000
_cell.length_b   1.000
_cell.length_c   1.000
_cell.angle_alpha   90.00
_cell.angle_beta   90.00
_cell.angle_gamma   90.00
#
_symmetry.space_group_name_H-M   'P 1'
#
loop_
_entity.id
_entity.type
_entity.pdbx_description
1 polymer ?
#
loop_
_entity_poly.entity_id
_entity_poly.type
_entity_poly.pdbx_seq_one_letter_code
_entity_poly.pdbx_strand_id
1 'polypeptide(L)'
;SGSANLTPQAKSIIADIGVRLQSLPNYFRVEGHTDNVPINTPQYPSNWELSAARATNVVQELIVQCDIASERLSATGYGEYRPKVANDSVEHRQMNRRVDILILRDVYKDVEPN
;
A
#
# COMPACT_ATOMS: atom_id res chain seq x y z
N SER A 1 10.64 -3.31 12.98
CA SER A 1 10.09 -1.93 13.04
C SER A 1 8.64 -1.93 12.55
N GLY A 2 7.81 -1.04 13.10
CA GLY A 2 6.36 -0.97 12.85
C GLY A 2 5.89 0.40 12.37
N SER A 3 6.71 1.11 11.59
CA SER A 3 6.36 2.45 11.09
C SER A 3 5.65 2.38 9.74
N ALA A 4 4.77 3.36 9.49
CA ALA A 4 4.18 3.63 8.18
C ALA A 4 4.89 4.76 7.42
N ASN A 5 5.91 5.40 8.00
CA ASN A 5 6.61 6.51 7.35
C ASN A 5 7.38 6.02 6.12
N LEU A 6 7.18 6.71 4.99
CA LEU A 6 7.93 6.45 3.77
C LEU A 6 9.38 6.90 3.94
N THR A 7 10.32 6.03 3.59
CA THR A 7 11.74 6.39 3.52
C THR A 7 11.99 7.27 2.29
N PRO A 8 13.08 8.07 2.26
CA PRO A 8 13.44 8.83 1.07
C PRO A 8 13.60 7.95 -0.18
N GLN A 9 14.16 6.75 -0.03
CA GLN A 9 14.28 5.78 -1.11
C GLN A 9 12.91 5.31 -1.62
N ALA A 10 11.97 5.01 -0.71
CA ALA A 10 10.62 4.62 -1.10
C ALA A 10 9.91 5.75 -1.86
N LYS A 11 10.04 7.01 -1.42
CA LYS A 11 9.50 8.17 -2.14
C LYS A 11 10.05 8.29 -3.56
N SER A 12 11.35 8.10 -3.75
CA SER A 12 11.96 8.10 -5.09
C SER A 12 11.37 7.02 -6.00
N ILE A 13 11.21 5.80 -5.49
CA ILE A 13 10.62 4.68 -6.26
C ILE A 13 9.16 4.97 -6.60
N ILE A 14 8.40 5.52 -5.65
CA ILE A 14 6.99 5.89 -5.85
C ILE A 14 6.88 6.98 -6.93
N ALA A 15 7.77 7.97 -6.95
CA ALA A 15 7.79 9.01 -7.98
C ALA A 15 8.03 8.40 -9.38
N ASP A 16 9.02 7.51 -9.52
CA ASP A 16 9.32 6.85 -10.80
C ASP A 16 8.15 6.01 -11.33
N ILE A 17 7.44 5.31 -10.43
CA ILE A 17 6.24 4.55 -10.76
C ILE A 17 5.08 5.49 -11.11
N GLY A 18 4.87 6.51 -10.29
CA GLY A 18 3.74 7.43 -10.38
C GLY A 18 3.68 8.17 -11.72
N VAL A 19 4.83 8.57 -12.28
CA VAL A 19 4.92 9.16 -13.63
C VAL A 19 4.30 8.24 -14.69
N ARG A 20 4.52 6.92 -14.57
CA ARG A 20 3.94 5.95 -15.52
C ARG A 20 2.45 5.76 -15.28
N LEU A 21 2.03 5.70 -14.02
CA LEU A 21 0.63 5.54 -13.65
C LEU A 21 -0.23 6.74 -14.07
N GLN A 22 0.31 7.96 -13.99
CA GLN A 22 -0.39 9.18 -14.38
C GLN A 22 -0.87 9.12 -15.85
N SER A 23 -0.05 8.53 -16.73
CA SER A 23 -0.37 8.38 -18.16
C SER A 23 -1.47 7.37 -18.47
N LEU A 24 -1.80 6.49 -17.54
CA LEU A 24 -2.82 5.47 -17.72
C LEU A 24 -4.21 6.06 -17.42
N PRO A 25 -5.30 5.55 -18.01
CA PRO A 25 -6.67 5.96 -17.67
C PRO A 25 -7.26 5.20 -16.46
N ASN A 26 -6.54 4.21 -15.93
CA ASN A 26 -7.05 3.22 -14.98
C ASN A 26 -7.28 3.75 -13.56
N TYR A 27 -8.08 3.02 -12.77
CA TYR A 27 -8.09 3.16 -11.32
C TYR A 27 -6.95 2.34 -10.70
N PHE A 28 -6.50 2.74 -9.52
CA PHE A 28 -5.42 2.09 -8.80
C PHE A 28 -5.81 1.76 -7.37
N ARG A 29 -5.44 0.56 -6.92
CA ARG A 29 -5.59 0.15 -5.53
C ARG A 29 -4.22 -0.07 -4.92
N VAL A 30 -3.99 0.54 -3.77
CA VAL A 30 -2.78 0.40 -2.98
C VAL A 30 -3.06 -0.55 -1.83
N GLU A 31 -2.33 -1.65 -1.76
CA GLU A 31 -2.56 -2.73 -0.82
C GLU A 31 -1.39 -2.84 0.17
N GLY A 32 -1.67 -2.65 1.45
CA GLY A 32 -0.69 -2.77 2.52
C GLY A 32 -0.69 -4.16 3.15
N HIS A 33 0.50 -4.67 3.45
CA HIS A 33 0.69 -5.97 4.07
C HIS A 33 1.72 -5.92 5.22
N THR A 34 1.54 -6.80 6.21
CA THR A 34 2.53 -7.07 7.26
C THR A 34 2.99 -8.52 7.19
N ASP A 35 3.99 -8.86 8.01
CA ASP A 35 4.22 -10.24 8.39
C ASP A 35 3.35 -10.63 9.58
N ASN A 36 3.51 -11.87 10.07
CA ASN A 36 2.74 -12.43 11.18
C ASN A 36 3.24 -11.99 12.57
N VAL A 37 4.18 -11.05 12.68
CA VAL A 37 4.63 -10.56 13.99
C VAL A 37 3.60 -9.54 14.47
N PRO A 38 2.92 -9.75 15.62
CA PRO A 38 1.92 -8.81 16.09
C PRO A 38 2.53 -7.44 16.39
N ILE A 39 1.84 -6.37 16.01
CA ILE A 39 2.09 -5.02 16.50
C ILE A 39 1.00 -4.62 17.48
N ASN A 40 1.38 -3.92 18.55
CA ASN A 40 0.46 -3.34 19.50
C ASN A 40 1.08 -2.06 20.06
N THR A 41 0.84 -0.95 19.38
CA THR A 41 1.34 0.38 19.76
C THR A 41 0.16 1.35 19.84
N PRO A 42 0.26 2.47 20.57
CA PRO A 42 -0.81 3.46 20.61
C PRO A 42 -1.19 4.00 19.22
N GLN A 43 -0.23 4.07 18.29
CA GLN A 43 -0.46 4.53 16.92
C GLN A 43 -1.01 3.43 16.00
N TYR A 44 -0.56 2.19 16.18
CA TYR A 44 -0.97 1.02 15.41
C TYR A 44 -1.31 -0.13 16.37
N PRO A 45 -2.58 -0.24 16.81
CA PRO A 45 -3.02 -1.26 17.76
C PRO A 45 -2.96 -2.69 17.20
N SER A 46 -3.04 -2.86 15.88
CA SER A 46 -2.87 -4.14 15.21
C SER A 46 -2.21 -3.99 13.83
N ASN A 47 -1.93 -5.13 13.21
CA ASN A 47 -1.39 -5.17 11.85
C ASN A 47 -2.38 -4.63 10.81
N TRP A 48 -3.69 -4.61 11.11
CA TRP A 48 -4.68 -3.96 10.27
C TRP A 48 -4.42 -2.47 10.16
N GLU A 49 -4.25 -1.76 11.29
CA GLU A 49 -4.00 -0.32 11.28
C GLU A 49 -2.64 0.00 10.64
N LEU A 50 -1.59 -0.79 10.93
CA LEU A 50 -0.28 -0.57 10.32
C LEU A 50 -0.32 -0.74 8.80
N SER A 51 -0.93 -1.82 8.31
CA SER A 51 -1.01 -2.09 6.88
C SER A 51 -1.84 -1.04 6.15
N ALA A 52 -3.00 -0.66 6.69
CA ALA A 52 -3.84 0.38 6.13
C ALA A 52 -3.11 1.73 6.09
N ALA A 53 -2.44 2.13 7.18
CA ALA A 53 -1.68 3.38 7.23
C ALA A 53 -0.56 3.45 6.19
N ARG A 54 0.15 2.33 5.96
CA ARG A 54 1.17 2.26 4.92
C ARG A 54 0.60 2.46 3.52
N ALA A 55 -0.52 1.81 3.22
CA ALA A 55 -1.19 1.98 1.93
C ALA A 55 -1.64 3.43 1.74
N THR A 56 -2.27 4.03 2.76
CA THR A 56 -2.71 5.43 2.74
C THR A 56 -1.56 6.40 2.50
N ASN A 57 -0.40 6.19 3.14
CA ASN A 57 0.76 7.06 2.94
C ASN A 57 1.29 7.00 1.51
N VAL A 58 1.26 5.83 0.86
CA VAL A 58 1.63 5.71 -0.57
C VAL A 58 0.60 6.41 -1.46
N VAL A 59 -0.70 6.27 -1.19
CA VAL A 59 -1.75 7.03 -1.89
C VAL A 59 -1.51 8.53 -1.80
N GLN A 60 -1.25 9.05 -0.59
CA GLN A 60 -0.96 10.47 -0.40
C GLN A 60 0.29 10.92 -1.17
N GLU A 61 1.36 10.11 -1.18
CA GLU A 61 2.57 10.43 -1.94
C GLU A 61 2.29 10.47 -3.45
N LEU A 62 1.50 9.53 -3.98
CA LEU A 62 1.09 9.50 -5.39
C LEU A 62 0.26 10.73 -5.78
N ILE A 63 -0.60 11.23 -4.89
CA ILE A 63 -1.37 12.45 -5.12
C ILE A 63 -0.44 13.66 -5.12
N VAL A 64 0.36 13.83 -4.06
CA VAL A 64 1.16 15.06 -3.84
C VAL A 64 2.33 15.17 -4.82
N GLN A 65 3.02 14.07 -5.12
CA GLN A 65 4.23 14.09 -5.95
C GLN A 65 3.97 13.80 -7.43
N CYS A 66 2.92 13.04 -7.74
CA CYS A 66 2.67 12.53 -9.10
C CYS A 66 1.38 13.06 -9.74
N ASP A 67 0.61 13.88 -9.02
CA ASP A 67 -0.63 14.51 -9.50
C ASP A 67 -1.62 13.48 -10.09
N ILE A 68 -1.73 12.32 -9.44
CA ILE A 68 -2.76 11.33 -9.76
C ILE A 68 -4.06 11.76 -9.09
N ALA A 69 -5.14 11.88 -9.88
CA ALA A 69 -6.47 12.24 -9.39
C ALA A 69 -6.91 11.32 -8.23
N SER A 70 -7.30 11.91 -7.10
CA SER A 70 -7.60 11.19 -5.85
C SER A 70 -8.69 10.14 -6.00
N GLU A 71 -9.70 10.45 -6.81
CA GLU A 71 -10.85 9.63 -7.16
C GLU A 71 -10.48 8.38 -7.96
N ARG A 72 -9.25 8.29 -8.48
CA ARG A 72 -8.71 7.10 -9.13
C ARG A 72 -7.92 6.20 -8.17
N LEU A 73 -7.81 6.56 -6.90
CA LEU A 73 -6.97 5.87 -5.92
C LEU A 73 -7.79 5.33 -4.75
N SER A 74 -7.39 4.16 -4.26
CA SER A 74 -7.85 3.63 -2.99
C SER A 74 -6.74 2.94 -2.22
N ALA A 75 -6.95 2.81 -0.91
CA ALA A 75 -6.04 2.13 0.00
C ALA A 75 -6.78 0.98 0.70
N THR A 76 -6.12 -0.18 0.80
CA THR A 76 -6.62 -1.34 1.53
C THR A 76 -5.51 -1.93 2.39
N GLY A 77 -5.78 -2.18 3.67
CA GLY A 77 -4.88 -2.94 4.55
C GLY A 77 -5.36 -4.37 4.69
N TYR A 78 -4.46 -5.35 4.62
CA TYR A 78 -4.79 -6.78 4.81
C TYR A 78 -4.16 -7.40 6.07
N GLY A 79 -3.39 -6.63 6.84
CA GLY A 79 -2.57 -7.16 7.93
C GLY A 79 -1.67 -8.31 7.45
N GLU A 80 -1.57 -9.35 8.26
CA GLU A 80 -0.77 -10.55 8.01
C GLU A 80 -1.45 -11.60 7.12
N TYR A 81 -2.73 -11.42 6.79
CA TYR A 81 -3.59 -12.49 6.25
C TYR A 81 -3.45 -12.72 4.74
N ARG A 82 -2.57 -11.98 4.06
CA ARG A 82 -2.20 -12.17 2.65
C ARG A 82 -0.68 -12.26 2.46
N PRO A 83 -0.02 -13.30 3.03
CA PRO A 83 1.40 -13.49 2.86
C PRO A 83 1.73 -13.88 1.42
N LYS A 84 2.81 -13.32 0.88
CA LYS A 84 3.37 -13.70 -0.42
C LYS A 84 4.18 -14.99 -0.32
N VAL A 85 4.83 -15.18 0.81
CA VAL A 85 5.68 -16.33 1.16
C VAL A 85 5.44 -16.75 2.62
N ALA A 86 5.82 -17.97 3.01
CA ALA A 86 5.65 -18.44 4.38
C ALA A 86 6.41 -17.56 5.39
N ASN A 87 5.85 -17.27 6.57
CA ASN A 87 6.52 -16.45 7.59
C ASN A 87 7.57 -17.21 8.44
N ASP A 88 8.27 -18.17 7.83
CA ASP A 88 9.19 -19.12 8.48
C ASP A 88 10.63 -18.59 8.65
N SER A 89 11.02 -17.55 7.90
CA SER A 89 12.34 -16.92 7.95
C SER A 89 12.26 -15.40 8.13
N VAL A 90 13.38 -14.78 8.51
CA VAL A 90 13.47 -13.30 8.61
C VAL A 90 13.31 -12.68 7.22
N GLU A 91 13.92 -13.29 6.23
CA GLU A 91 13.92 -12.90 4.83
C GLU A 91 12.49 -12.94 4.26
N HIS A 92 11.76 -14.05 4.49
CA HIS A 92 10.37 -14.16 4.03
C HIS A 92 9.44 -13.18 4.74
N ARG A 93 9.64 -12.96 6.04
CA ARG A 93 8.89 -11.93 6.79
C ARG A 93 9.12 -10.54 6.20
N GLN A 94 10.35 -10.20 5.81
CA GLN A 94 10.64 -8.93 5.12
C GLN A 94 9.92 -8.84 3.77
N MET A 95 9.88 -9.92 2.98
CA MET A 95 9.13 -9.96 1.71
C MET A 95 7.62 -9.76 1.90
N ASN A 96 7.06 -10.19 3.03
CA ASN A 96 5.64 -10.03 3.33
C ASN A 96 5.28 -8.60 3.76
N ARG A 97 6.23 -7.84 4.33
CA ARG A 97 6.09 -6.42 4.71
C ARG A 97 6.19 -5.50 3.48
N ARG A 98 5.20 -5.56 2.59
CA ARG A 98 5.19 -4.87 1.30
C ARG A 98 3.98 -3.96 1.13
N VAL A 99 4.05 -3.08 0.14
CA VAL A 99 2.90 -2.36 -0.42
C VAL A 99 2.85 -2.68 -1.91
N ASP A 100 1.69 -3.14 -2.37
CA ASP A 100 1.44 -3.48 -3.77
C ASP A 100 0.56 -2.38 -4.40
N ILE A 101 0.81 -2.00 -5.66
CA ILE A 101 -0.03 -1.07 -6.42
C ILE A 101 -0.64 -1.83 -7.59
N LEU A 102 -1.97 -1.99 -7.58
CA LEU A 102 -2.70 -2.72 -8.60
C LEU A 102 -3.30 -1.74 -9.61
N ILE A 103 -3.14 -2.06 -10.90
CA ILE A 103 -3.79 -1.35 -12.01
C ILE A 103 -5.09 -2.06 -12.35
N LEU A 104 -6.23 -1.37 -12.23
CA LEU A 104 -7.56 -1.95 -12.40
C LEU A 104 -8.05 -1.74 -13.85
N ARG A 105 -8.63 -2.79 -14.47
CA ARG A 105 -9.02 -2.83 -15.90
C ARG A 105 -10.30 -2.05 -16.29
N ASP A 106 -10.86 -1.19 -15.43
CA ASP A 106 -12.23 -0.60 -15.47
C ASP A 106 -13.32 -1.56 -14.94
N VAL A 107 -14.35 -1.18 -14.17
CA VAL A 107 -14.80 0.10 -13.61
C VAL A 107 -14.93 -0.09 -12.09
N TYR A 108 -14.38 0.84 -11.31
CA TYR A 108 -14.54 0.91 -9.85
C TYR A 108 -16.03 0.81 -9.42
N LYS A 109 -16.95 1.24 -10.28
CA LYS A 109 -18.42 1.21 -10.10
C LYS A 109 -19.02 -0.15 -9.75
N ASP A 110 -18.43 -1.26 -10.18
CA ASP A 110 -19.03 -2.59 -9.93
C ASP A 110 -18.53 -3.23 -8.63
N VAL A 111 -17.44 -2.73 -8.05
CA VAL A 111 -16.76 -3.36 -6.88
C VAL A 111 -16.83 -2.48 -5.64
N GLU A 112 -16.86 -1.15 -5.80
CA GLU A 112 -17.06 -0.18 -4.73
C GLU A 112 -18.08 0.87 -5.22
N PRO A 113 -19.37 0.73 -4.89
CA PRO A 113 -20.37 1.72 -5.25
C PRO A 113 -20.06 3.05 -4.53
N ASN A 114 -20.04 4.14 -5.29
CA ASN A 114 -19.96 5.51 -4.76
C ASN A 114 -21.11 5.80 -3.79
#